data_AF-A0A7Y6C461-F1
#
_entry.id   AF-A0A7Y6C461-F1
#
_cell.length_a   1.000
_cell.length_b   1.000
_cell.length_c   1.000
_cell.angle_alpha   90.00
_cell.angle_beta   90.00
_cell.angle_gamma   90.00
#
_symmetry.space_group_name_H-M   'P 1'
#
loop_
_entity.id
_entity.type
_entity.pdbx_description
1 polymer ?
#
loop_
_entity_poly.entity_id
_entity_poly.type
_entity_poly.pdbx_seq_one_letter_code
_entity_poly.pdbx_strand_id
1 'polypeptide(L)'
;MEPIPFINHSWSYQGIDGAASSEELRQARVVLQNELQELLSASLSPIEWYQTVNELHDRIYRKAVELCIQGMVEDGFGRPPVPYAFIVFGSSGREEATLWSDQDNGMIISDTPHEGKEAYFAELGRRMADMLEELGYAKCEGKVMCSEPLWRKTLESWKEQLREWRSDLAWEPVRNLIIASDMRFVAGERGLAEEWVAAFYDGFRAVPELSDAVLRNTVKHKATLNILGQVVTERFGEHAGGFDVKYGLYIPLVNSARFLALQHGIRETSTLKRIQRLVSLEAVPLTLLDAAGRAFMIALKFRRSTPVVIRSGLQQSSGFLDEKQMKQKQMHYELRDTLGQVRRVHRALQRQLRFAERRRP
;
A
#
# COMPACT_ATOMS: atom_id res chain seq x y z
N MET A 1 -6.39 -14.63 21.20
CA MET A 1 -5.55 -13.42 21.29
C MET A 1 -6.26 -12.53 22.29
N GLU A 2 -5.68 -12.29 23.47
CA GLU A 2 -6.26 -11.32 24.42
C GLU A 2 -6.24 -9.92 23.79
N PRO A 3 -7.25 -9.07 24.06
CA PRO A 3 -7.25 -7.69 23.59
C PRO A 3 -6.05 -6.94 24.18
N ILE A 4 -5.22 -6.40 23.29
CA ILE A 4 -4.06 -5.58 23.67
C ILE A 4 -4.60 -4.31 24.34
N PRO A 5 -4.10 -3.91 25.53
CA PRO A 5 -4.56 -2.71 26.22
C PRO A 5 -4.28 -1.47 25.37
N PHE A 6 -5.33 -0.70 25.09
CA PHE A 6 -5.27 0.51 24.28
C PHE A 6 -4.82 1.69 25.17
N ILE A 7 -3.60 2.19 24.97
CA ILE A 7 -3.20 3.48 25.55
C ILE A 7 -3.69 4.56 24.59
N ASN A 8 -4.73 5.30 24.99
CA ASN A 8 -5.32 6.35 24.16
C ASN A 8 -4.40 7.59 24.15
N HIS A 9 -3.39 7.59 23.28
CA HIS A 9 -2.71 8.82 22.89
C HIS A 9 -3.67 9.64 22.05
N SER A 10 -4.24 10.71 22.61
CA SER A 10 -5.05 11.67 21.85
C SER A 10 -4.13 12.52 20.97
N TRP A 11 -3.95 12.10 19.72
CA TRP A 11 -3.18 12.85 18.73
C TRP A 11 -3.94 14.10 18.28
N SER A 12 -3.29 15.26 18.34
CA SER A 12 -3.85 16.49 17.78
C SER A 12 -3.45 16.62 16.31
N TYR A 13 -4.42 16.53 15.41
CA TYR A 13 -4.21 16.77 13.98
C TYR A 13 -4.56 18.20 13.56
N GLN A 14 -4.77 19.12 14.52
CA GLN A 14 -5.21 20.49 14.25
C GLN A 14 -4.29 21.25 13.30
N GLY A 15 -2.97 21.03 13.36
CA GLY A 15 -2.03 21.64 12.43
C GLY A 15 -2.23 21.17 10.97
N ILE A 16 -2.63 19.92 10.77
CA ILE A 16 -2.95 19.37 9.44
C ILE A 16 -4.31 19.88 8.98
N ASP A 17 -5.32 19.75 9.83
CA ASP A 17 -6.70 20.11 9.50
C ASP A 17 -6.88 21.62 9.30
N GLY A 18 -6.03 22.44 9.92
CA GLY A 18 -6.05 23.91 9.84
C GLY A 18 -5.09 24.53 8.82
N ALA A 19 -4.23 23.75 8.16
CA ALA A 19 -3.27 24.27 7.19
C ALA A 19 -3.96 24.98 6.02
N ALA A 20 -3.50 26.18 5.70
CA ALA A 20 -4.02 27.02 4.61
C ALA A 20 -3.07 27.09 3.39
N SER A 21 -1.90 26.44 3.47
CA SER A 21 -0.92 26.37 2.38
C SER A 21 -0.16 25.04 2.39
N SER A 22 0.53 24.71 1.29
CA SER A 22 1.38 23.52 1.21
C SER A 22 2.53 23.58 2.23
N GLU A 23 3.09 24.77 2.48
CA GLU A 23 4.15 24.97 3.48
C GLU A 23 3.67 24.71 4.91
N GLU A 24 2.51 25.24 5.30
CA GLU A 24 1.93 24.96 6.62
C GLU A 24 1.61 23.48 6.80
N LEU A 25 1.05 22.84 5.77
CA LEU A 25 0.74 21.42 5.77
C LEU A 25 2.01 20.56 5.88
N ARG A 26 3.08 20.98 5.20
CA ARG A 26 4.40 20.34 5.28
C ARG A 26 5.00 20.46 6.67
N GLN A 27 4.94 21.65 7.27
CA GLN A 27 5.46 21.89 8.61
C GLN A 27 4.69 21.07 9.65
N ALA A 28 3.36 21.01 9.55
CA ALA A 28 2.54 20.19 10.43
C ALA A 28 2.85 18.68 10.27
N ARG A 29 3.12 18.19 9.05
CA ARG A 29 3.61 16.82 8.83
C ARG A 29 4.94 16.59 9.55
N VAL A 30 5.91 17.50 9.40
CA VAL A 30 7.24 17.36 10.03
C VAL A 30 7.14 17.26 11.54
N VAL A 31 6.31 18.09 12.17
CA VAL A 31 6.08 18.05 13.62
C VAL A 31 5.54 16.68 14.06
N LEU A 32 4.43 16.23 13.48
CA LEU A 32 3.82 14.95 13.85
C LEU A 32 4.70 13.74 13.52
N GLN A 33 5.47 13.81 12.43
CA GLN A 33 6.42 12.77 12.05
C GLN A 33 7.54 12.61 13.10
N ASN A 34 8.03 13.73 13.68
CA ASN A 34 9.02 13.69 14.73
C ASN A 34 8.46 13.11 16.04
N GLU A 35 7.26 13.54 16.44
CA GLU A 35 6.56 12.99 17.63
C GLU A 35 6.34 11.47 17.51
N LEU A 36 5.88 11.00 16.33
CA LEU A 36 5.67 9.58 16.04
C LEU A 36 6.96 8.76 16.07
N GLN A 37 8.09 9.36 15.68
CA GLN A 37 9.39 8.70 15.68
C GLN A 37 9.98 8.60 17.10
N GLU A 38 9.79 9.61 17.95
CA GLU A 38 10.21 9.56 19.35
C GLU A 38 9.45 8.48 20.12
N LEU A 39 8.14 8.36 19.90
CA LEU A 39 7.27 7.38 20.55
C LEU A 39 7.50 5.93 20.08
N LEU A 40 8.18 5.74 18.95
CA LEU A 40 8.63 4.43 18.45
C LEU A 40 9.54 3.71 19.46
N SER A 41 10.28 4.48 20.28
CA SER A 41 11.23 3.98 21.26
C SER A 41 10.62 3.66 22.63
N ALA A 42 9.39 4.11 22.92
CA ALA A 42 8.92 4.19 24.31
C ALA A 42 7.51 3.64 24.62
N SER A 43 6.55 3.50 23.69
CA SER A 43 5.15 3.21 24.13
C SER A 43 4.19 2.48 23.18
N LEU A 44 4.39 2.49 21.86
CA LEU A 44 3.37 1.99 20.91
C LEU A 44 3.64 0.60 20.34
N SER A 45 2.61 -0.24 20.33
CA SER A 45 2.64 -1.47 19.53
C SER A 45 2.82 -1.14 18.04
N PRO A 46 3.33 -2.07 17.21
CA PRO A 46 3.39 -1.87 15.77
C PRO A 46 2.03 -1.49 15.16
N ILE A 47 0.93 -2.08 15.65
CA ILE A 47 -0.41 -1.84 15.12
C ILE A 47 -0.82 -0.38 15.36
N GLU A 48 -0.74 0.09 16.60
CA GLU A 48 -1.13 1.46 16.97
C GLU A 48 -0.30 2.50 16.22
N TRP A 49 0.99 2.23 16.03
CA TRP A 49 1.87 3.10 15.27
C TRP A 49 1.43 3.22 13.80
N TYR A 50 1.19 2.09 13.11
CA TYR A 50 0.73 2.13 11.71
C TYR A 50 -0.66 2.75 11.59
N GLN A 51 -1.58 2.49 12.53
CA GLN A 51 -2.90 3.13 12.55
C GLN A 51 -2.77 4.66 12.64
N THR A 52 -1.94 5.15 13.56
CA THR A 52 -1.73 6.60 13.71
C THR A 52 -1.06 7.21 12.49
N VAL A 53 -0.02 6.56 11.95
CA VAL A 53 0.69 7.01 10.74
C VAL A 53 -0.25 7.06 9.53
N ASN A 54 -1.12 6.07 9.35
CA ASN A 54 -2.02 6.05 8.21
C ASN A 54 -3.20 7.01 8.37
N GLU A 55 -3.67 7.28 9.60
CA GLU A 55 -4.61 8.38 9.87
C GLU A 55 -3.98 9.75 9.55
N LEU A 56 -2.71 9.97 9.93
CA LEU A 56 -1.96 11.17 9.54
C LEU A 56 -1.90 11.32 8.01
N HIS A 57 -1.51 10.25 7.30
CA HIS A 57 -1.43 10.28 5.84
C HIS A 57 -2.77 10.59 5.18
N ASP A 58 -3.86 9.97 5.65
CA ASP A 58 -5.22 10.21 5.15
C ASP A 58 -5.65 11.67 5.32
N ARG A 59 -5.37 12.28 6.48
CA ARG A 59 -5.65 13.69 6.73
C ARG A 59 -4.84 14.61 5.83
N ILE A 60 -3.55 14.32 5.66
CA ILE A 60 -2.69 15.07 4.73
C ILE A 60 -3.24 14.98 3.31
N TYR A 61 -3.63 13.79 2.85
CA TYR A 61 -4.18 13.61 1.51
C TYR A 61 -5.51 14.37 1.33
N ARG A 62 -6.42 14.33 2.30
CA ARG A 62 -7.66 15.12 2.24
C ARG A 62 -7.38 16.62 2.20
N LYS A 63 -6.48 17.11 3.05
CA LYS A 63 -6.09 18.52 3.06
C LYS A 63 -5.40 18.94 1.77
N ALA A 64 -4.52 18.11 1.21
CA ALA A 64 -3.86 18.37 -0.07
C ALA A 64 -4.88 18.48 -1.22
N VAL A 65 -5.91 17.62 -1.23
CA VAL A 65 -7.03 17.73 -2.18
C VAL A 65 -7.76 19.07 -2.05
N GLU A 66 -8.06 19.49 -0.83
CA GLU A 66 -8.71 20.79 -0.56
C GLU A 66 -7.86 21.97 -1.07
N LEU A 67 -6.57 22.00 -0.71
CA LEU A 67 -5.64 23.06 -1.11
C LEU A 67 -5.43 23.09 -2.64
N CYS A 68 -5.33 21.93 -3.30
CA CYS A 68 -5.24 21.86 -4.75
C CYS A 68 -6.49 22.42 -5.42
N ILE A 69 -7.69 22.08 -4.93
CA ILE A 69 -8.94 22.63 -5.47
C ILE A 69 -9.04 24.13 -5.22
N GLN A 70 -8.63 24.61 -4.05
CA GLN A 70 -8.59 26.05 -3.77
C GLN A 70 -7.69 26.77 -4.77
N GLY A 71 -6.47 26.29 -5.00
CA GLY A 71 -5.57 26.86 -6.00
C GLY A 71 -6.14 26.79 -7.43
N MET A 72 -6.87 25.73 -7.79
CA MET A 72 -7.59 25.65 -9.08
C MET A 72 -8.64 26.75 -9.22
N VAL A 73 -9.38 27.06 -8.15
CA VAL A 73 -10.36 28.16 -8.14
C VAL A 73 -9.67 29.51 -8.31
N GLU A 74 -8.59 29.75 -7.58
CA GLU A 74 -7.81 31.00 -7.62
C GLU A 74 -7.21 31.26 -9.01
N ASP A 75 -6.76 30.20 -9.69
CA ASP A 75 -6.21 30.28 -11.05
C ASP A 75 -7.28 30.29 -12.17
N GLY A 76 -8.56 30.33 -11.80
CA GLY A 76 -9.67 30.47 -12.75
C GLY A 76 -10.18 29.17 -13.40
N PHE A 77 -9.72 28.00 -12.95
CA PHE A 77 -10.29 26.71 -13.39
C PHE A 77 -11.66 26.43 -12.76
N GLY A 78 -11.97 27.08 -11.62
CA GLY A 78 -13.20 26.89 -10.88
C GLY A 78 -13.18 25.65 -9.96
N ARG A 79 -14.36 25.23 -9.51
CA ARG A 79 -14.55 24.02 -8.67
C ARG A 79 -14.61 22.75 -9.54
N PRO A 80 -14.46 21.55 -8.96
CA PRO A 80 -14.62 20.30 -9.72
C PRO A 80 -15.93 20.29 -10.50
N PRO A 81 -15.89 20.15 -11.84
CA PRO A 81 -17.06 20.31 -12.70
C PRO A 81 -18.07 19.16 -12.57
N VAL A 82 -17.62 18.01 -12.07
CA VAL A 82 -18.45 16.83 -11.77
C VAL A 82 -17.91 16.13 -10.51
N PRO A 83 -18.70 15.27 -9.85
CA PRO A 83 -18.23 14.48 -8.71
C PRO A 83 -17.02 13.62 -9.08
N TYR A 84 -16.13 13.38 -8.12
CA TYR A 84 -14.97 12.51 -8.26
C TYR A 84 -14.63 11.86 -6.92
N ALA A 85 -13.88 10.77 -6.94
CA ALA A 85 -13.28 10.14 -5.77
C ALA A 85 -11.76 10.16 -5.91
N PHE A 86 -11.06 10.70 -4.91
CA PHE A 86 -9.63 10.49 -4.74
C PHE A 86 -9.39 9.19 -3.98
N ILE A 87 -8.59 8.32 -4.57
CA ILE A 87 -8.34 6.96 -4.10
C ILE A 87 -6.85 6.71 -3.98
N VAL A 88 -6.47 5.80 -3.10
CA VAL A 88 -5.07 5.39 -2.87
C VAL A 88 -4.91 3.90 -3.09
N PHE A 89 -3.70 3.50 -3.47
CA PHE A 89 -3.32 2.10 -3.67
C PHE A 89 -2.10 1.77 -2.81
N GLY A 90 -1.51 0.60 -3.03
CA GLY A 90 -0.23 0.28 -2.40
C GLY A 90 -0.33 0.25 -0.88
N SER A 91 0.73 0.64 -0.18
CA SER A 91 0.74 0.64 1.28
C SER A 91 -0.28 1.60 1.88
N SER A 92 -0.55 2.73 1.24
CA SER A 92 -1.59 3.67 1.69
C SER A 92 -2.99 3.05 1.59
N GLY A 93 -3.25 2.32 0.50
CA GLY A 93 -4.48 1.54 0.30
C GLY A 93 -4.69 0.45 1.34
N ARG A 94 -3.60 -0.21 1.76
CA ARG A 94 -3.62 -1.28 2.78
C ARG A 94 -3.53 -0.79 4.22
N GLU A 95 -3.44 0.53 4.45
CA GLU A 95 -3.22 1.12 5.79
C GLU A 95 -1.89 0.64 6.44
N GLU A 96 -0.85 0.51 5.62
CA GLU A 96 0.47 -0.03 5.96
C GLU A 96 1.62 0.89 5.52
N ALA A 97 1.30 2.16 5.24
CA ALA A 97 2.30 3.17 4.91
C ALA A 97 3.16 3.48 6.14
N THR A 98 4.46 3.67 5.90
CA THR A 98 5.42 4.25 6.84
C THR A 98 5.52 5.75 6.61
N LEU A 99 6.11 6.47 7.57
CA LEU A 99 6.34 7.92 7.52
C LEU A 99 7.06 8.43 6.24
N TRP A 100 7.79 7.56 5.55
CA TRP A 100 8.58 7.82 4.34
C TRP A 100 8.09 7.02 3.11
N SER A 101 6.83 6.59 3.12
CA SER A 101 6.24 5.95 1.93
C SER A 101 6.07 6.94 0.78
N ASP A 102 6.17 6.42 -0.44
CA ASP A 102 5.83 7.10 -1.68
C ASP A 102 4.31 7.30 -1.82
N GLN A 103 3.91 8.02 -2.85
CA GLN A 103 2.50 8.21 -3.19
C GLN A 103 2.04 7.22 -4.26
N ASP A 104 1.04 6.40 -3.92
CA ASP A 104 0.30 5.56 -4.87
C ASP A 104 -1.18 5.99 -4.83
N ASN A 105 -1.67 6.68 -5.86
CA ASN A 105 -3.00 7.29 -5.88
C ASN A 105 -3.66 7.33 -7.26
N GLY A 106 -4.94 7.70 -7.28
CA GLY A 106 -5.75 7.80 -8.49
C GLY A 106 -7.02 8.62 -8.29
N MET A 107 -7.77 8.82 -9.36
CA MET A 107 -9.09 9.46 -9.34
C MET A 107 -10.10 8.67 -10.16
N ILE A 108 -11.29 8.51 -9.59
CA ILE A 108 -12.49 8.02 -10.29
C ILE A 108 -13.40 9.22 -10.51
N ILE A 109 -13.66 9.58 -11.76
CA ILE A 109 -14.43 10.76 -12.15
C ILE A 109 -15.86 10.32 -12.51
N SER A 110 -16.86 11.12 -12.19
CA SER A 110 -18.23 10.84 -12.61
C SER A 110 -18.36 10.84 -14.14
N ASP A 111 -19.18 9.94 -14.67
CA ASP A 111 -19.53 9.90 -16.09
C ASP A 111 -20.44 11.06 -16.52
N THR A 112 -20.94 11.87 -15.58
CA THR A 112 -21.72 13.08 -15.87
C THR A 112 -21.04 13.90 -16.98
N PRO A 113 -21.77 14.25 -18.06
CA PRO A 113 -21.22 15.06 -19.13
C PRO A 113 -20.88 16.47 -18.64
N HIS A 114 -19.67 16.94 -18.94
CA HIS A 114 -19.26 18.33 -18.73
C HIS A 114 -18.09 18.67 -19.65
N GLU A 115 -18.16 19.80 -20.34
CA GLU A 115 -17.10 20.28 -21.22
C GLU A 115 -15.84 20.63 -20.40
N GLY A 116 -14.68 20.16 -20.81
CA GLY A 116 -13.42 20.46 -20.10
C GLY A 116 -13.18 19.67 -18.81
N LYS A 117 -14.06 18.71 -18.41
CA LYS A 117 -13.80 17.86 -17.22
C LYS A 117 -12.47 17.12 -17.32
N GLU A 118 -12.13 16.64 -18.51
CA GLU A 118 -10.87 15.92 -18.74
C GLU A 118 -9.64 16.80 -18.49
N ALA A 119 -9.69 18.06 -18.95
CA ALA A 119 -8.62 19.03 -18.75
C ALA A 119 -8.53 19.46 -17.28
N TYR A 120 -9.68 19.73 -16.63
CA TYR A 120 -9.73 20.08 -15.21
C TYR A 120 -9.08 19.00 -14.35
N PHE A 121 -9.49 17.74 -14.51
CA PHE A 121 -8.94 16.66 -13.69
C PHE A 121 -7.50 16.32 -14.05
N ALA A 122 -7.03 16.63 -15.28
CA ALA A 122 -5.64 16.45 -15.66
C ALA A 122 -4.74 17.38 -14.86
N GLU A 123 -5.14 18.65 -14.81
CA GLU A 123 -4.42 19.65 -14.05
C GLU A 123 -4.52 19.41 -12.55
N LEU A 124 -5.71 19.04 -12.03
CA LEU A 124 -5.85 18.67 -10.62
C LEU A 124 -4.96 17.48 -10.25
N GLY A 125 -4.90 16.43 -11.10
CA GLY A 125 -4.06 15.26 -10.87
C GLY A 125 -2.56 15.61 -10.85
N ARG A 126 -2.13 16.50 -11.74
CA ARG A 126 -0.75 17.01 -11.77
C ARG A 126 -0.42 17.79 -10.49
N ARG A 127 -1.27 18.76 -10.11
CA ARG A 127 -1.09 19.55 -8.87
C ARG A 127 -1.07 18.68 -7.62
N MET A 128 -1.94 17.68 -7.56
CA MET A 128 -1.95 16.70 -6.47
C MET A 128 -0.63 15.96 -6.36
N ALA A 129 -0.10 15.42 -7.47
CA ALA A 129 1.16 14.69 -7.45
C ALA A 129 2.35 15.58 -7.06
N ASP A 130 2.38 16.82 -7.56
CA ASP A 130 3.44 17.79 -7.25
C ASP A 130 3.36 18.26 -5.78
N MET A 131 2.17 18.59 -5.28
CA MET A 131 2.00 18.98 -3.88
C MET A 131 2.36 17.84 -2.92
N LEU A 132 1.95 16.60 -3.20
CA LEU A 132 2.34 15.47 -2.37
C LEU A 132 3.87 15.27 -2.36
N GLU A 133 4.55 15.53 -3.48
CA GLU A 133 6.02 15.52 -3.52
C GLU A 133 6.63 16.61 -2.64
N GLU A 134 6.13 17.85 -2.70
CA GLU A 134 6.54 18.96 -1.81
C GLU A 134 6.35 18.63 -0.32
N LEU A 135 5.23 17.97 -0.01
CA LEU A 135 4.92 17.52 1.35
C LEU A 135 5.83 16.36 1.80
N GLY A 136 6.59 15.72 0.91
CA GLY A 136 7.53 14.64 1.23
C GLY A 136 7.10 13.24 0.82
N TYR A 137 6.14 13.08 -0.08
CA TYR A 137 5.78 11.80 -0.70
C TYR A 137 6.43 11.71 -2.09
N ALA A 138 7.53 10.97 -2.19
CA ALA A 138 8.21 10.78 -3.47
C ALA A 138 7.24 10.26 -4.55
N LYS A 139 7.36 10.79 -5.77
CA LYS A 139 6.60 10.29 -6.92
C LYS A 139 6.88 8.81 -7.13
N CYS A 140 5.82 8.04 -7.40
CA CYS A 140 5.94 6.61 -7.63
C CYS A 140 6.71 6.35 -8.93
N GLU A 141 7.83 5.63 -8.83
CA GLU A 141 8.62 5.20 -10.00
C GLU A 141 7.79 4.38 -11.00
N GLY A 142 6.81 3.62 -10.48
CA GLY A 142 5.86 2.83 -11.25
C GLY A 142 4.69 3.63 -11.83
N LYS A 143 4.67 4.96 -11.67
CA LYS A 143 3.65 5.87 -12.23
C LYS A 143 2.22 5.53 -11.79
N VAL A 144 2.03 5.14 -10.53
CA VAL A 144 0.71 4.86 -9.93
C VAL A 144 0.17 6.14 -9.27
N MET A 145 -0.18 7.14 -10.07
CA MET A 145 -0.57 8.46 -9.58
C MET A 145 -1.71 9.05 -10.41
N CYS A 146 -2.57 9.87 -9.81
CA CYS A 146 -3.67 10.55 -10.50
C CYS A 146 -3.20 11.57 -11.57
N SER A 147 -1.91 11.93 -11.59
CA SER A 147 -1.28 12.66 -12.70
C SER A 147 -1.15 11.82 -13.98
N GLU A 148 -1.26 10.50 -13.87
CA GLU A 148 -1.10 9.55 -14.96
C GLU A 148 -2.48 9.11 -15.49
N PRO A 149 -2.74 9.17 -16.81
CA PRO A 149 -4.04 8.84 -17.38
C PRO A 149 -4.52 7.41 -17.08
N LEU A 150 -3.61 6.48 -16.78
CA LEU A 150 -3.93 5.11 -16.40
C LEU A 150 -4.68 5.04 -15.06
N TRP A 151 -4.46 6.01 -14.16
CA TRP A 151 -5.00 6.04 -12.80
C TRP A 151 -5.97 7.21 -12.56
N ARG A 152 -6.35 7.92 -13.63
CA ARG A 152 -7.35 9.01 -13.61
C ARG A 152 -8.31 8.83 -14.77
N LYS A 153 -9.53 8.38 -14.48
CA LYS A 153 -10.54 8.07 -15.48
C LYS A 153 -11.95 8.29 -14.96
N THR A 154 -12.91 8.36 -15.87
CA THR A 154 -14.32 8.22 -15.50
C THR A 154 -14.62 6.81 -15.00
N LEU A 155 -15.71 6.62 -14.24
CA LEU A 155 -16.07 5.31 -13.70
C LEU A 155 -16.32 4.28 -14.82
N GLU A 156 -17.01 4.62 -15.90
CA GLU A 156 -17.17 3.68 -17.04
C GLU A 156 -15.83 3.36 -17.73
N SER A 157 -14.94 4.34 -17.88
CA SER A 157 -13.60 4.10 -18.44
C SER A 157 -12.73 3.24 -17.52
N TRP A 158 -12.88 3.37 -16.20
CA TRP A 158 -12.29 2.47 -15.22
C TRP A 158 -12.83 1.05 -15.35
N LYS A 159 -14.15 0.89 -15.50
CA LYS A 159 -14.78 -0.42 -15.69
C LYS A 159 -14.24 -1.10 -16.95
N GLU A 160 -14.05 -0.36 -18.05
CA GLU A 160 -13.40 -0.85 -19.29
C GLU A 160 -11.96 -1.29 -19.04
N GLN A 161 -11.13 -0.43 -18.43
CA GLN A 161 -9.75 -0.80 -18.12
C GLN A 161 -9.65 -2.07 -17.26
N LEU A 162 -10.56 -2.25 -16.31
CA LEU A 162 -10.65 -3.49 -15.53
C LEU A 162 -11.05 -4.70 -16.39
N ARG A 163 -11.76 -4.52 -17.52
CA ARG A 163 -12.02 -5.60 -18.51
C ARG A 163 -10.77 -5.93 -19.29
N GLU A 164 -10.09 -4.89 -19.80
CA GLU A 164 -8.84 -5.05 -20.54
C GLU A 164 -7.82 -5.81 -19.70
N TRP A 165 -7.56 -5.37 -18.46
CA TRP A 165 -6.56 -6.00 -17.62
C TRP A 165 -6.86 -7.44 -17.22
N ARG A 166 -8.13 -7.84 -17.13
CA ARG A 166 -8.47 -9.24 -16.83
C ARG A 166 -8.53 -10.12 -18.08
N SER A 167 -8.66 -9.52 -19.26
CA SER A 167 -8.63 -10.24 -20.55
C SER A 167 -7.21 -10.58 -21.00
N ASP A 168 -6.21 -9.80 -20.56
CA ASP A 168 -4.80 -10.08 -20.81
C ASP A 168 -4.10 -10.62 -19.55
N LEU A 169 -3.78 -11.91 -19.56
CA LEU A 169 -3.11 -12.60 -18.44
C LEU A 169 -1.57 -12.44 -18.46
N ALA A 170 -1.05 -11.51 -19.27
CA ALA A 170 0.35 -11.11 -19.25
C ALA A 170 0.75 -10.45 -17.91
N TRP A 171 2.05 -10.26 -17.73
CA TRP A 171 2.62 -9.82 -16.45
C TRP A 171 2.07 -8.46 -15.98
N GLU A 172 2.03 -7.49 -16.88
CA GLU A 172 1.77 -6.09 -16.54
C GLU A 172 0.30 -5.78 -16.26
N PRO A 173 -0.69 -6.24 -17.06
CA PRO A 173 -2.09 -6.04 -16.73
C PRO A 173 -2.49 -6.75 -15.41
N VAL A 174 -1.99 -7.96 -15.18
CA VAL A 174 -2.18 -8.67 -13.91
C VAL A 174 -1.53 -7.92 -12.73
N ARG A 175 -0.33 -7.34 -12.92
CA ARG A 175 0.31 -6.49 -11.91
C ARG A 175 -0.57 -5.28 -11.59
N ASN A 176 -1.17 -4.65 -12.59
CA ASN A 176 -2.06 -3.52 -12.38
C ASN A 176 -3.32 -3.91 -11.60
N LEU A 177 -3.94 -5.06 -11.90
CA LEU A 177 -5.05 -5.61 -11.10
C LEU A 177 -4.65 -5.89 -9.65
N ILE A 178 -3.45 -6.41 -9.42
CA ILE A 178 -2.91 -6.65 -8.08
C ILE A 178 -2.77 -5.33 -7.31
N ILE A 179 -2.25 -4.28 -7.93
CA ILE A 179 -2.16 -2.94 -7.33
C ILE A 179 -3.56 -2.39 -7.06
N ALA A 180 -4.46 -2.50 -8.04
CA ALA A 180 -5.82 -1.98 -7.96
C ALA A 180 -6.67 -2.71 -6.88
N SER A 181 -6.35 -3.95 -6.55
CA SER A 181 -7.01 -4.68 -5.44
C SER A 181 -6.78 -4.07 -4.06
N ASP A 182 -5.82 -3.16 -3.93
CA ASP A 182 -5.58 -2.41 -2.69
C ASP A 182 -6.27 -1.04 -2.68
N MET A 183 -7.12 -0.74 -3.67
CA MET A 183 -7.79 0.55 -3.77
C MET A 183 -8.59 0.87 -2.50
N ARG A 184 -8.36 2.06 -1.96
CA ARG A 184 -9.11 2.62 -0.84
C ARG A 184 -9.51 4.06 -1.10
N PHE A 185 -10.76 4.38 -0.79
CA PHE A 185 -11.29 5.74 -0.84
C PHE A 185 -10.69 6.65 0.24
N VAL A 186 -10.35 7.89 -0.11
CA VAL A 186 -9.82 8.89 0.83
C VAL A 186 -10.66 10.18 0.86
N ALA A 187 -11.04 10.74 -0.30
CA ALA A 187 -11.75 12.01 -0.40
C ALA A 187 -12.70 12.06 -1.61
N GLY A 188 -13.70 12.95 -1.57
CA GLY A 188 -14.68 13.15 -2.65
C GLY A 188 -15.96 12.31 -2.48
N GLU A 189 -16.51 11.83 -3.60
CA GLU A 189 -17.75 11.05 -3.65
C GLU A 189 -17.47 9.55 -3.44
N ARG A 190 -17.87 9.02 -2.28
CA ARG A 190 -17.63 7.62 -1.89
C ARG A 190 -18.33 6.63 -2.82
N GLY A 191 -19.52 6.95 -3.32
CA GLY A 191 -20.31 6.05 -4.17
C GLY A 191 -19.55 5.59 -5.41
N LEU A 192 -18.76 6.47 -6.04
CA LEU A 192 -17.93 6.14 -7.19
C LEU A 192 -16.88 5.06 -6.88
N ALA A 193 -16.26 5.12 -5.70
CA ALA A 193 -15.29 4.13 -5.26
C ALA A 193 -15.97 2.79 -4.92
N GLU A 194 -17.16 2.82 -4.30
CA GLU A 194 -17.93 1.61 -3.99
C GLU A 194 -18.38 0.87 -5.25
N GLU A 195 -18.86 1.59 -6.26
CA GLU A 195 -19.20 1.04 -7.57
C GLU A 195 -17.98 0.45 -8.29
N TRP A 196 -16.84 1.12 -8.21
CA TRP A 196 -15.58 0.61 -8.75
C TRP A 196 -15.17 -0.70 -8.07
N VAL A 197 -15.26 -0.79 -6.73
CA VAL A 197 -14.95 -2.02 -5.98
C VAL A 197 -15.89 -3.15 -6.41
N ALA A 198 -17.18 -2.87 -6.54
CA ALA A 198 -18.14 -3.87 -7.03
C ALA A 198 -17.73 -4.39 -8.42
N ALA A 199 -17.43 -3.50 -9.36
CA ALA A 199 -17.00 -3.87 -10.70
C ALA A 199 -15.68 -4.67 -10.72
N PHE A 200 -14.70 -4.30 -9.90
CA PHE A 200 -13.45 -5.04 -9.77
C PHE A 200 -13.70 -6.49 -9.33
N TYR A 201 -14.45 -6.69 -8.23
CA TYR A 201 -14.68 -8.03 -7.70
C TYR A 201 -15.62 -8.86 -8.57
N ASP A 202 -16.60 -8.23 -9.24
CA ASP A 202 -17.48 -8.92 -10.18
C ASP A 202 -16.70 -9.38 -11.42
N GLY A 203 -15.83 -8.53 -11.95
CA GLY A 203 -14.90 -8.86 -13.02
C GLY A 203 -13.92 -9.96 -12.64
N PHE A 204 -13.38 -9.94 -11.41
CA PHE A 204 -12.46 -10.96 -10.92
C PHE A 204 -13.12 -12.35 -10.85
N ARG A 205 -14.37 -12.42 -10.37
CA ARG A 205 -15.14 -13.69 -10.30
C ARG A 205 -15.51 -14.24 -11.67
N ALA A 206 -15.63 -13.38 -12.69
CA ALA A 206 -16.02 -13.77 -14.03
C ALA A 206 -14.91 -14.46 -14.85
N VAL A 207 -13.64 -14.41 -14.41
CA VAL A 207 -12.49 -14.96 -15.13
C VAL A 207 -11.74 -15.95 -14.23
N PRO A 208 -12.10 -17.25 -14.23
CA PRO A 208 -11.49 -18.25 -13.35
C PRO A 208 -9.95 -18.34 -13.46
N GLU A 209 -9.41 -18.16 -14.66
CA GLU A 209 -7.98 -18.24 -14.96
C GLU A 209 -7.18 -17.07 -14.37
N LEU A 210 -7.86 -15.99 -13.99
CA LEU A 210 -7.23 -14.80 -13.42
C LEU A 210 -6.59 -15.09 -12.07
N SER A 211 -7.20 -15.96 -11.26
CA SER A 211 -6.62 -16.41 -9.99
C SER A 211 -5.24 -17.05 -10.20
N ASP A 212 -5.09 -17.92 -11.20
CA ASP A 212 -3.80 -18.52 -11.54
C ASP A 212 -2.80 -17.48 -12.06
N ALA A 213 -3.27 -16.49 -12.83
CA ALA A 213 -2.42 -15.42 -13.33
C ALA A 213 -1.88 -14.56 -12.19
N VAL A 214 -2.73 -14.20 -11.23
CA VAL A 214 -2.32 -13.52 -9.98
C VAL A 214 -1.35 -14.41 -9.19
N LEU A 215 -1.61 -15.71 -9.07
CA LEU A 215 -0.71 -16.63 -8.38
C LEU A 215 0.68 -16.68 -9.04
N ARG A 216 0.73 -16.79 -10.38
CA ARG A 216 1.98 -16.69 -11.16
C ARG A 216 2.72 -15.39 -10.86
N ASN A 217 2.00 -14.27 -10.79
CA ASN A 217 2.57 -12.97 -10.46
C ASN A 217 3.17 -12.95 -9.04
N THR A 218 2.39 -13.43 -8.07
CA THR A 218 2.75 -13.51 -6.64
C THR A 218 4.00 -14.36 -6.38
N VAL A 219 4.15 -15.51 -7.05
CA VAL A 219 5.29 -16.42 -6.81
C VAL A 219 6.51 -16.19 -7.70
N LYS A 220 6.42 -15.32 -8.73
CA LYS A 220 7.59 -14.97 -9.57
C LYS A 220 8.62 -14.15 -8.80
N HIS A 221 8.23 -13.49 -7.71
CA HIS A 221 9.17 -12.76 -6.86
C HIS A 221 10.25 -13.72 -6.36
N LYS A 222 11.51 -13.50 -6.78
CA LYS A 222 12.64 -14.33 -6.36
C LYS A 222 12.68 -14.32 -4.85
N ALA A 223 12.55 -15.49 -4.23
CA ALA A 223 12.73 -15.62 -2.80
C ALA A 223 14.09 -15.05 -2.42
N THR A 224 14.12 -14.11 -1.49
CA THR A 224 15.31 -13.50 -0.86
C THR A 224 16.08 -14.47 0.04
N LEU A 225 15.90 -15.77 -0.19
CA LEU A 225 16.60 -16.86 0.46
C LEU A 225 17.39 -17.61 -0.59
N ASN A 226 18.68 -17.82 -0.31
CA ASN A 226 19.40 -18.88 -0.99
C ASN A 226 18.82 -20.25 -0.57
N ILE A 227 19.13 -21.30 -1.33
CA ILE A 227 18.61 -22.67 -1.13
C ILE A 227 18.89 -23.21 0.28
N LEU A 228 19.89 -22.65 0.98
CA LEU A 228 20.33 -23.02 2.33
C LEU A 228 19.63 -22.22 3.46
N GLY A 229 18.72 -21.29 3.16
CA GLY A 229 17.95 -20.55 4.16
C GLY A 229 18.75 -19.48 4.92
N GLN A 230 19.81 -18.95 4.30
CA GLN A 230 20.56 -17.82 4.84
C GLN A 230 19.89 -16.51 4.43
N VAL A 231 19.96 -15.51 5.33
CA VAL A 231 19.56 -14.12 5.04
C VAL A 231 20.40 -13.65 3.85
N VAL A 232 19.75 -13.28 2.75
CA VAL A 232 20.46 -12.67 1.61
C VAL A 232 20.58 -11.18 1.90
N THR A 233 21.80 -10.73 2.11
CA THR A 233 22.15 -9.32 2.25
C THR A 233 22.63 -8.76 0.92
N GLU A 234 22.57 -7.43 0.78
CA GLU A 234 23.13 -6.75 -0.38
C GLU A 234 24.63 -6.97 -0.44
N ARG A 235 25.13 -7.29 -1.65
CA ARG A 235 26.53 -7.64 -1.84
C ARG A 235 27.42 -6.43 -2.11
N PHE A 236 26.84 -5.37 -2.68
CA PHE A 236 27.56 -4.21 -3.20
C PHE A 236 26.75 -2.93 -2.97
N GLY A 237 27.39 -1.77 -3.12
CA GLY A 237 26.73 -0.46 -3.00
C GLY A 237 26.60 0.04 -1.56
N GLU A 238 25.85 1.14 -1.40
CA GLU A 238 25.67 1.86 -0.13
C GLU A 238 25.08 1.00 1.00
N HIS A 239 24.33 -0.04 0.65
CA HIS A 239 23.67 -0.93 1.61
C HIS A 239 24.34 -2.30 1.73
N ALA A 240 25.59 -2.46 1.27
CA ALA A 240 26.32 -3.71 1.37
C ALA A 240 26.32 -4.27 2.81
N GLY A 241 25.97 -5.55 2.96
CA GLY A 241 25.79 -6.20 4.26
C GLY A 241 24.44 -5.96 4.93
N GLY A 242 23.59 -5.06 4.40
CA GLY A 242 22.23 -4.80 4.87
C GLY A 242 21.18 -5.74 4.30
N PHE A 243 19.98 -5.73 4.89
CA PHE A 243 18.84 -6.55 4.45
C PHE A 243 17.62 -5.70 4.08
N ASP A 244 17.13 -5.87 2.86
CA ASP A 244 15.92 -5.21 2.36
C ASP A 244 14.66 -5.79 3.02
N VAL A 245 14.06 -5.06 3.96
CA VAL A 245 12.86 -5.54 4.67
C VAL A 245 11.65 -5.58 3.74
N LYS A 246 11.55 -4.62 2.81
CA LYS A 246 10.40 -4.45 1.92
C LYS A 246 10.27 -5.65 1.00
N TYR A 247 11.32 -5.98 0.25
CA TYR A 247 11.31 -7.11 -0.69
C TYR A 247 11.63 -8.44 -0.01
N GLY A 248 12.36 -8.41 1.11
CA GLY A 248 12.75 -9.61 1.84
C GLY A 248 11.64 -10.28 2.65
N LEU A 249 10.77 -9.49 3.28
CA LEU A 249 9.74 -9.99 4.19
C LEU A 249 8.34 -9.49 3.82
N TYR A 250 8.21 -8.17 3.69
CA TYR A 250 6.90 -7.52 3.67
C TYR A 250 6.11 -7.82 2.38
N ILE A 251 6.66 -7.50 1.20
CA ILE A 251 5.97 -7.72 -0.08
C ILE A 251 5.60 -9.19 -0.31
N PRO A 252 6.45 -10.19 -0.02
CA PRO A 252 6.07 -11.60 -0.13
C PRO A 252 4.82 -11.97 0.70
N LEU A 253 4.72 -11.46 1.93
CA LEU A 253 3.57 -11.72 2.82
C LEU A 253 2.32 -11.00 2.33
N VAL A 254 2.45 -9.72 1.93
CA VAL A 254 1.37 -8.93 1.34
C VAL A 254 0.82 -9.63 0.09
N ASN A 255 1.67 -10.02 -0.85
CA ASN A 255 1.24 -10.65 -2.10
C ASN A 255 0.57 -12.01 -1.84
N SER A 256 1.07 -12.77 -0.85
CA SER A 256 0.47 -14.05 -0.47
C SER A 256 -0.92 -13.88 0.12
N ALA A 257 -1.07 -12.96 1.07
CA ALA A 257 -2.37 -12.66 1.68
C ALA A 257 -3.35 -12.07 0.67
N ARG A 258 -2.89 -11.17 -0.21
CA ARG A 258 -3.71 -10.60 -1.30
C ARG A 258 -4.19 -11.67 -2.26
N PHE A 259 -3.31 -12.55 -2.73
CA PHE A 259 -3.70 -13.66 -3.60
C PHE A 259 -4.80 -14.51 -2.97
N LEU A 260 -4.58 -14.96 -1.72
CA LEU A 260 -5.58 -15.75 -1.00
C LEU A 260 -6.88 -14.96 -0.81
N ALA A 261 -6.80 -13.68 -0.45
CA ALA A 261 -7.98 -12.83 -0.27
C ALA A 261 -8.80 -12.70 -1.56
N LEU A 262 -8.14 -12.46 -2.70
CA LEU A 262 -8.78 -12.36 -4.00
C LEU A 262 -9.45 -13.68 -4.42
N GLN A 263 -8.78 -14.82 -4.21
CA GLN A 263 -9.32 -16.15 -4.49
C GLN A 263 -10.64 -16.41 -3.72
N HIS A 264 -10.77 -15.85 -2.52
CA HIS A 264 -11.95 -16.00 -1.66
C HIS A 264 -12.91 -14.80 -1.71
N GLY A 265 -12.72 -13.85 -2.63
CA GLY A 265 -13.61 -12.69 -2.80
C GLY A 265 -13.60 -11.71 -1.61
N ILE A 266 -12.54 -11.70 -0.80
CA ILE A 266 -12.40 -10.81 0.35
C ILE A 266 -12.08 -9.39 -0.12
N ARG A 267 -12.90 -8.42 0.30
CA ARG A 267 -12.82 -7.00 -0.09
C ARG A 267 -11.91 -6.14 0.78
N GLU A 268 -11.41 -6.68 1.88
CA GLU A 268 -10.44 -5.99 2.73
C GLU A 268 -9.16 -5.67 1.96
N THR A 269 -8.60 -4.48 2.16
CA THR A 269 -7.30 -4.08 1.57
C THR A 269 -6.15 -4.37 2.53
N SER A 270 -6.31 -4.09 3.83
CA SER A 270 -5.29 -4.35 4.85
C SER A 270 -4.89 -5.82 4.89
N THR A 271 -3.59 -6.10 4.88
CA THR A 271 -3.05 -7.46 4.90
C THR A 271 -3.47 -8.21 6.15
N LEU A 272 -3.47 -7.56 7.32
CA LEU A 272 -3.93 -8.17 8.57
C LEU A 272 -5.43 -8.49 8.52
N LYS A 273 -6.27 -7.54 8.06
CA LYS A 273 -7.72 -7.78 7.92
C LYS A 273 -8.00 -8.89 6.91
N ARG A 274 -7.26 -8.96 5.81
CA ARG A 274 -7.30 -10.07 4.85
C ARG A 274 -7.01 -11.41 5.52
N ILE A 275 -5.92 -11.50 6.29
CA ILE A 275 -5.56 -12.74 7.02
C ILE A 275 -6.65 -13.11 8.04
N GLN A 276 -7.18 -12.14 8.80
CA GLN A 276 -8.27 -12.39 9.75
C GLN A 276 -9.53 -12.91 9.06
N ARG A 277 -9.89 -12.34 7.90
CA ARG A 277 -11.03 -12.81 7.10
C ARG A 277 -10.78 -14.21 6.54
N LEU A 278 -9.57 -14.52 6.07
CA LEU A 278 -9.19 -15.87 5.63
C LEU A 278 -9.29 -16.90 6.75
N VAL A 279 -8.91 -16.52 7.98
CA VAL A 279 -9.09 -17.37 9.18
C VAL A 279 -10.58 -17.62 9.43
N SER A 280 -11.41 -16.57 9.41
CA SER A 280 -12.85 -16.69 9.65
C SER A 280 -13.59 -17.54 8.62
N LEU A 281 -13.04 -17.67 7.41
CA LEU A 281 -13.59 -18.49 6.33
C LEU A 281 -12.99 -19.90 6.28
N GLU A 282 -12.07 -20.24 7.18
CA GLU A 282 -11.30 -21.50 7.14
C GLU A 282 -10.68 -21.79 5.76
N ALA A 283 -10.31 -20.72 5.05
CA ALA A 283 -9.94 -20.75 3.63
C ALA A 283 -8.70 -21.61 3.36
N VAL A 284 -7.75 -21.63 4.32
CA VAL A 284 -6.53 -22.43 4.30
C VAL A 284 -6.21 -22.87 5.75
N PRO A 285 -5.28 -23.82 5.97
CA PRO A 285 -4.99 -24.31 7.32
C PRO A 285 -4.61 -23.18 8.29
N LEU A 286 -5.30 -23.11 9.43
CA LEU A 286 -5.12 -22.07 10.46
C LEU A 286 -3.65 -21.88 10.85
N THR A 287 -2.91 -22.98 11.00
CA THR A 287 -1.49 -22.95 11.36
C THR A 287 -0.62 -22.15 10.37
N LEU A 288 -1.00 -22.11 9.08
CA LEU A 288 -0.31 -21.32 8.07
C LEU A 288 -0.68 -19.83 8.18
N LEU A 289 -1.96 -19.50 8.38
CA LEU A 289 -2.44 -18.12 8.49
C LEU A 289 -1.93 -17.44 9.76
N ASP A 290 -1.97 -18.14 10.89
CA ASP A 290 -1.46 -17.63 12.16
C ASP A 290 0.04 -17.34 12.08
N ALA A 291 0.80 -18.24 11.44
CA ALA A 291 2.22 -18.04 11.21
C ALA A 291 2.50 -16.86 10.26
N ALA A 292 1.70 -16.73 9.19
CA ALA A 292 1.81 -15.61 8.25
C ALA A 292 1.46 -14.27 8.91
N GLY A 293 0.43 -14.23 9.76
CA GLY A 293 0.03 -13.04 10.53
C GLY A 293 1.13 -12.59 11.48
N ARG A 294 1.70 -13.52 12.27
CA ARG A 294 2.86 -13.21 13.13
C ARG A 294 4.07 -12.73 12.34
N ALA A 295 4.40 -13.41 11.25
CA ALA A 295 5.51 -13.01 10.37
C ALA A 295 5.29 -11.60 9.79
N PHE A 296 4.05 -11.27 9.43
CA PHE A 296 3.70 -9.95 8.91
C PHE A 296 3.86 -8.86 9.97
N MET A 297 3.46 -9.12 11.22
CA MET A 297 3.68 -8.21 12.34
C MET A 297 5.17 -7.92 12.58
N ILE A 298 6.03 -8.94 12.47
CA ILE A 298 7.49 -8.75 12.57
C ILE A 298 8.02 -7.97 11.36
N ALA A 299 7.52 -8.23 10.15
CA ALA A 299 7.89 -7.47 8.96
C ALA A 299 7.53 -5.98 9.12
N LEU A 300 6.35 -5.66 9.65
CA LEU A 300 5.94 -4.29 9.96
C LEU A 300 6.84 -3.65 11.04
N LYS A 301 7.17 -4.40 12.09
CA LYS A 301 8.12 -3.98 13.13
C LYS A 301 9.49 -3.63 12.53
N PHE A 302 10.04 -4.49 11.67
CA PHE A 302 11.32 -4.20 11.02
C PHE A 302 11.23 -3.04 10.05
N ARG A 303 10.15 -2.93 9.27
CA ARG A 303 9.96 -1.81 8.33
C ARG A 303 9.96 -0.47 9.04
N ARG A 304 9.39 -0.36 10.24
CA ARG A 304 9.43 0.90 11.01
C ARG A 304 10.75 1.14 11.75
N SER A 305 11.59 0.10 11.90
CA SER A 305 12.86 0.15 12.64
C SER A 305 14.08 0.35 11.73
N THR A 306 13.89 0.51 10.42
CA THR A 306 15.00 0.79 9.50
C THR A 306 15.61 2.16 9.82
N PRO A 307 16.93 2.36 9.66
CA PRO A 307 17.57 3.63 9.95
C PRO A 307 16.94 4.77 9.14
N VAL A 308 16.76 5.91 9.81
CA VAL A 308 16.15 7.11 9.24
C VAL A 308 17.20 8.20 9.12
N VAL A 309 17.18 8.91 7.99
CA VAL A 309 17.92 10.15 7.76
C VAL A 309 16.93 11.30 7.59
N ILE A 310 17.28 12.48 8.11
CA ILE A 310 16.45 13.68 7.94
C ILE A 310 17.03 14.48 6.78
N ARG A 311 16.21 14.75 5.76
CA ARG A 311 16.56 15.61 4.63
C ARG A 311 15.51 16.71 4.50
N SER A 312 15.96 17.96 4.54
CA SER A 312 15.07 19.14 4.52
C SER A 312 13.96 19.09 5.59
N GLY A 313 14.24 18.51 6.76
CA GLY A 313 13.26 18.34 7.85
C GLY A 313 12.33 17.13 7.73
N LEU A 314 12.33 16.41 6.59
CA LEU A 314 11.54 15.20 6.41
C LEU A 314 12.37 13.95 6.67
N GLN A 315 11.76 12.98 7.35
CA GLN A 315 12.38 11.67 7.58
C GLN A 315 12.29 10.80 6.32
N GLN A 316 13.41 10.18 5.98
CA GLN A 316 13.55 9.21 4.89
C GLN A 316 14.27 7.97 5.39
N SER A 317 13.93 6.80 4.84
CA SER A 317 14.63 5.55 5.12
C SER A 317 14.85 4.78 3.84
N SER A 318 16.00 4.12 3.72
CA SER A 318 16.29 3.21 2.61
C SER A 318 15.49 1.91 2.65
N GLY A 319 14.87 1.58 3.80
CA GLY A 319 14.15 0.31 3.98
C GLY A 319 15.05 -0.89 4.29
N PHE A 320 16.35 -0.67 4.50
CA PHE A 320 17.32 -1.70 4.88
C PHE A 320 17.50 -1.76 6.39
N LEU A 321 17.62 -2.96 6.95
CA LEU A 321 18.25 -3.17 8.26
C LEU A 321 19.76 -3.21 8.06
N ASP A 322 20.51 -2.48 8.88
CA ASP A 322 21.97 -2.52 8.83
C ASP A 322 22.54 -3.79 9.49
N GLU A 323 23.81 -4.07 9.22
CA GLU A 323 24.48 -5.26 9.72
C GLU A 323 24.52 -5.31 11.27
N LYS A 324 24.65 -4.16 11.94
CA LYS A 324 24.71 -4.07 13.40
C LYS A 324 23.36 -4.40 14.03
N GLN A 325 22.27 -3.89 13.45
CA GLN A 325 20.90 -4.22 13.84
C GLN A 325 20.66 -5.72 13.68
N MET A 326 21.02 -6.30 12.53
CA MET A 326 20.83 -7.72 12.25
C MET A 326 21.66 -8.64 13.16
N LYS A 327 22.81 -8.19 13.67
CA LYS A 327 23.64 -8.96 14.62
C LYS A 327 23.06 -9.00 16.04
N GLN A 328 22.08 -8.16 16.37
CA GLN A 328 21.41 -8.21 17.67
C GLN A 328 20.66 -9.54 17.80
N LYS A 329 20.94 -10.31 18.86
CA LYS A 329 20.45 -11.69 19.04
C LYS A 329 18.95 -11.85 18.79
N GLN A 330 18.13 -10.96 19.37
CA GLN A 330 16.68 -11.00 19.22
C GLN A 330 16.25 -10.73 17.77
N MET A 331 16.77 -9.67 17.16
CA MET A 331 16.45 -9.30 15.77
C MET A 331 16.90 -10.38 14.79
N HIS A 332 18.09 -10.94 14.98
CA HIS A 332 18.60 -12.06 14.17
C HIS A 332 17.65 -13.28 14.22
N TYR A 333 17.18 -13.65 15.41
CA TYR A 333 16.25 -14.75 15.58
C TYR A 333 14.90 -14.45 14.90
N GLU A 334 14.31 -13.30 15.18
CA GLU A 334 13.05 -12.85 14.58
C GLU A 334 13.13 -12.81 13.05
N LEU A 335 14.23 -12.31 12.49
CA LEU A 335 14.48 -12.25 11.06
C LEU A 335 14.54 -13.65 10.45
N ARG A 336 15.31 -14.56 11.05
CA ARG A 336 15.43 -15.93 10.55
C ARG A 336 14.11 -16.71 10.62
N ASP A 337 13.38 -16.59 11.72
CA ASP A 337 12.08 -17.24 11.87
C ASP A 337 11.07 -16.68 10.84
N THR A 338 10.98 -15.37 10.72
CA THR A 338 10.07 -14.69 9.77
C THR A 338 10.39 -15.09 8.33
N LEU A 339 11.67 -15.11 7.93
CA LEU A 339 12.10 -15.62 6.63
C LEU A 339 11.70 -17.10 6.42
N GLY A 340 11.82 -17.91 7.47
CA GLY A 340 11.35 -19.30 7.46
C GLY A 340 9.86 -19.41 7.12
N GLN A 341 9.03 -18.54 7.71
CA GLN A 341 7.60 -18.48 7.43
C GLN A 341 7.30 -17.97 6.01
N VAL A 342 7.97 -16.91 5.57
CA VAL A 342 7.88 -16.40 4.18
C VAL A 342 8.17 -17.55 3.19
N ARG A 343 9.23 -18.33 3.42
CA ARG A 343 9.58 -19.48 2.59
C ARG A 343 8.48 -20.54 2.59
N ARG A 344 7.89 -20.83 3.75
CA ARG A 344 6.84 -21.84 3.90
C ARG A 344 5.60 -21.46 3.11
N VAL A 345 5.14 -20.22 3.26
CA VAL A 345 3.99 -19.66 2.52
C VAL A 345 4.29 -19.68 1.01
N HIS A 346 5.44 -19.15 0.60
CA HIS A 346 5.83 -19.11 -0.81
C HIS A 346 5.89 -20.52 -1.44
N ARG A 347 6.48 -21.51 -0.75
CA ARG A 347 6.52 -22.90 -1.24
C ARG A 347 5.13 -23.53 -1.34
N ALA A 348 4.20 -23.17 -0.44
CA ALA A 348 2.82 -23.64 -0.52
C ALA A 348 2.13 -23.09 -1.78
N LEU A 349 2.27 -21.79 -2.03
CA LEU A 349 1.73 -21.13 -3.22
C LEU A 349 2.38 -21.66 -4.52
N GLN A 350 3.69 -21.91 -4.53
CA GLN A 350 4.35 -22.53 -5.68
C GLN A 350 3.86 -23.96 -5.95
N ARG A 351 3.55 -24.74 -4.90
CA ARG A 351 2.94 -26.08 -5.09
C ARG A 351 1.54 -25.97 -5.66
N GLN A 352 0.75 -25.03 -5.16
CA GLN A 352 -0.59 -24.75 -5.69
C GLN A 352 -0.52 -24.34 -7.17
N LEU A 353 0.42 -23.48 -7.54
CA LEU A 353 0.61 -23.08 -8.94
C LEU A 353 0.95 -24.27 -9.84
N ARG A 354 1.95 -25.08 -9.46
CA ARG A 354 2.32 -26.27 -10.24
C ARG A 354 1.15 -27.24 -10.42
N PHE A 355 0.29 -27.33 -9.42
CA PHE A 355 -0.90 -28.16 -9.49
C PHE A 355 -1.96 -27.59 -10.44
N ALA A 356 -2.20 -26.28 -10.39
CA ALA A 356 -3.10 -25.58 -11.32
C ALA A 356 -2.62 -25.70 -12.77
N GLU A 357 -1.32 -25.51 -13.02
CA GLU A 357 -0.72 -25.60 -14.36
C GLU A 357 -0.78 -27.02 -14.93
N ARG A 358 -0.65 -28.07 -14.10
CA ARG A 358 -0.81 -29.48 -14.53
C ARG A 358 -2.24 -29.87 -14.88
N ARG A 359 -3.24 -29.12 -14.39
CA ARG A 359 -4.66 -29.37 -14.66
C ARG A 359 -5.17 -28.66 -15.90
N ARG A 360 -4.34 -27.80 -16.52
CA ARG A 360 -4.67 -27.18 -17.80
C ARG A 360 -4.49 -28.23 -18.91
N PRO A 361 -5.53 -28.51 -19.71
CA PRO A 361 -5.50 -29.53 -20.75
C PRO A 361 -4.51 -29.20 -21.87
#